data_AF-A0A498BRQ6-F1
#
_entry.id   AF-A0A498BRQ6-F1
#
_cell.length_a   1.000
_cell.length_b   1.000
_cell.length_c   1.000
_cell.angle_alpha   90.00
_cell.angle_beta   90.00
_cell.angle_gamma   90.00
#
_symmetry.space_group_name_H-M   'P 1'
#
loop_
_entity.id
_entity.type
_entity.pdbx_description
1 polymer ?
#
loop_
_entity_poly.entity_id
_entity_poly.type
_entity_poly.pdbx_seq_one_letter_code
_entity_poly.pdbx_strand_id
1 'polypeptide(L)'
;MTAAVAALVRERGGSVALSEITVRDPGPDEILVRVMASGVCATDLFGIAGGAGDRFPAVFGHEGAGVVEAVGAGVTALSPGDHVVLSFDSCGACASCAAGHPAYCARFAELNYAPRSDAEVAGEAATTGWMSQSSWSTHVVARESNAVRIDDDVPWEVAATLGCGILTGAGAVITVLRPGPDDTLLVIGAGTTGLAAVMAARHRGVRRIIVTDPLDERRRLALDLGADEARGPDAPAVTDVSCVLDTVGTQETVALGLSALAPRGVCATVALRAGANPVTISQSQLLWGRTLTGVIEGDADVHRDIPMLAALWRAGRMPIERLVTGYAFDDIDTAVADARAGRTIKPVARIGEAVVPAGAPPAATPITGIRDADLALLWRSLPPVSPGELVGLWRGTGLSLDHPIQRQLERSGWFGKLFRSVDDVAPIVCTDETGGLVADARLAGGGATVRTVRHDGLDTAAMLYDTRPVIDLFTRLGPDTLLGVMTGPGTEVRGRRYHFVLERVPDRPVRVAD
;
A
#
# COMPACT_ATOMS: atom_id res chain seq x y z
N MET A 1 -32.44 13.51 -2.54
CA MET A 1 -32.68 12.20 -1.90
C MET A 1 -32.68 11.11 -2.96
N THR A 2 -31.92 10.05 -2.75
CA THR A 2 -31.64 8.97 -3.73
C THR A 2 -32.19 7.65 -3.22
N ALA A 3 -33.01 6.97 -4.02
CA ALA A 3 -33.48 5.62 -3.69
C ALA A 3 -32.33 4.62 -3.84
N ALA A 4 -32.19 3.70 -2.88
CA ALA A 4 -31.08 2.75 -2.82
C ALA A 4 -31.49 1.45 -2.13
N VAL A 5 -30.66 0.42 -2.25
CA VAL A 5 -30.74 -0.82 -1.48
C VAL A 5 -29.50 -0.92 -0.59
N ALA A 6 -29.69 -1.30 0.67
CA ALA A 6 -28.61 -1.52 1.63
C ALA A 6 -28.78 -2.80 2.43
N ALA A 7 -27.66 -3.37 2.86
CA ALA A 7 -27.59 -4.54 3.71
C ALA A 7 -27.69 -4.10 5.19
N LEU A 8 -28.87 -4.29 5.78
CA LEU A 8 -29.22 -3.82 7.10
C LEU A 8 -29.02 -4.93 8.15
N VAL A 9 -28.46 -4.56 9.29
CA VAL A 9 -28.41 -5.40 10.50
C VAL A 9 -29.29 -4.75 11.57
N ARG A 10 -30.34 -5.47 11.98
CA ARG A 10 -31.39 -4.91 12.86
C ARG A 10 -31.07 -4.95 14.34
N GLU A 11 -30.19 -5.86 14.75
CA GLU A 11 -29.84 -6.07 16.15
C GLU A 11 -28.42 -6.59 16.29
N ARG A 12 -27.85 -6.44 17.50
CA ARG A 12 -26.51 -6.89 17.84
C ARG A 12 -26.35 -8.39 17.56
N GLY A 13 -25.31 -8.73 16.79
CA GLY A 13 -25.00 -10.11 16.42
C GLY A 13 -25.95 -10.70 15.37
N GLY A 14 -26.94 -9.95 14.91
CA GLY A 14 -27.98 -10.40 13.98
C GLY A 14 -27.46 -10.67 12.57
N SER A 15 -28.35 -11.22 11.73
CA SER A 15 -28.10 -11.46 10.31
C SER A 15 -28.17 -10.17 9.50
N VAL A 16 -27.57 -10.22 8.32
CA VAL A 16 -27.62 -9.15 7.32
C VAL A 16 -28.79 -9.44 6.38
N ALA A 17 -29.60 -8.43 6.06
CA ALA A 17 -30.68 -8.54 5.08
C ALA A 17 -30.78 -7.27 4.23
N LEU A 18 -31.01 -7.42 2.93
CA LEU A 18 -31.23 -6.28 2.05
C LEU A 18 -32.54 -5.54 2.41
N SER A 19 -32.51 -4.22 2.31
CA SER A 19 -33.65 -3.34 2.56
C SER A 19 -33.60 -2.15 1.62
N GLU A 20 -34.76 -1.74 1.13
CA GLU A 20 -34.91 -0.47 0.42
C GLU A 20 -34.68 0.68 1.40
N ILE A 21 -33.89 1.65 0.96
CA ILE A 21 -33.54 2.84 1.73
C ILE A 21 -33.63 4.09 0.85
N THR A 22 -33.69 5.25 1.51
CA THR A 22 -33.47 6.55 0.86
C THR A 22 -32.24 7.21 1.46
N VAL A 23 -31.29 7.60 0.62
CA VAL A 23 -30.05 8.29 1.02
C VAL A 23 -30.21 9.79 0.80
N ARG A 24 -29.79 10.61 1.75
CA ARG A 24 -29.84 12.07 1.61
C ARG A 24 -28.84 12.59 0.57
N ASP A 25 -29.04 13.82 0.12
CA ASP A 25 -28.07 14.51 -0.74
C ASP A 25 -26.78 14.85 0.05
N PRO A 26 -25.61 14.91 -0.62
CA PRO A 26 -24.36 15.24 0.05
C PRO A 26 -24.36 16.68 0.58
N GLY A 27 -23.78 16.87 1.77
CA GLY A 27 -23.47 18.19 2.32
C GLY A 27 -22.26 18.83 1.64
N PRO A 28 -21.81 20.02 2.10
CA PRO A 28 -20.78 20.81 1.42
C PRO A 28 -19.47 20.07 1.13
N ASP A 29 -18.94 19.30 2.09
CA ASP A 29 -17.65 18.62 1.98
C ASP A 29 -17.80 17.11 1.70
N GLU A 30 -18.99 16.73 1.22
CA GLU A 30 -19.39 15.34 1.04
C GLU A 30 -19.62 15.04 -0.43
N ILE A 31 -19.57 13.76 -0.74
CA ILE A 31 -19.85 13.21 -2.05
C ILE A 31 -20.92 12.13 -1.94
N LEU A 32 -21.74 12.00 -2.97
CA LEU A 32 -22.59 10.84 -3.18
C LEU A 32 -21.86 9.87 -4.11
N VAL A 33 -21.66 8.64 -3.66
CA VAL A 33 -21.00 7.58 -4.43
C VAL A 33 -22.01 6.49 -4.72
N ARG A 34 -22.12 6.11 -5.99
CA ARG A 34 -22.75 4.85 -6.40
C ARG A 34 -21.74 3.74 -6.24
N VAL A 35 -22.00 2.85 -5.26
CA VAL A 35 -21.08 1.79 -4.88
C VAL A 35 -21.20 0.64 -5.87
N MET A 36 -20.05 0.17 -6.34
CA MET A 36 -19.96 -0.87 -7.35
C MET A 36 -19.50 -2.20 -6.73
N ALA A 37 -18.63 -2.14 -5.73
CA ALA A 37 -18.27 -3.28 -4.91
C ALA A 37 -17.97 -2.85 -3.47
N SER A 38 -18.17 -3.77 -2.52
CA SER A 38 -17.73 -3.57 -1.15
C SER A 38 -17.16 -4.86 -0.55
N GLY A 39 -15.99 -4.76 0.06
CA GLY A 39 -15.40 -5.86 0.82
C GLY A 39 -16.15 -6.15 2.12
N VAL A 40 -15.94 -7.36 2.63
CA VAL A 40 -16.31 -7.80 3.98
C VAL A 40 -15.04 -8.06 4.77
N CYS A 41 -14.96 -7.49 5.97
CA CYS A 41 -13.76 -7.59 6.81
C CYS A 41 -14.12 -7.87 8.29
N ALA A 42 -13.15 -8.38 9.05
CA ALA A 42 -13.32 -8.68 10.47
C ALA A 42 -13.76 -7.45 11.29
N THR A 43 -13.40 -6.25 10.85
CA THR A 43 -13.86 -4.99 11.44
C THR A 43 -15.39 -4.84 11.35
N ASP A 44 -16.03 -5.22 10.23
CA ASP A 44 -17.49 -5.19 10.13
C ASP A 44 -18.13 -6.21 11.10
N LEU A 45 -17.52 -7.39 11.25
CA LEU A 45 -17.98 -8.40 12.21
C LEU A 45 -17.86 -7.90 13.66
N PHE A 46 -16.78 -7.17 13.97
CA PHE A 46 -16.62 -6.48 15.25
C PHE A 46 -17.72 -5.44 15.46
N GLY A 47 -18.08 -4.67 14.43
CA GLY A 47 -19.21 -3.74 14.44
C GLY A 47 -20.55 -4.43 14.70
N ILE A 48 -20.83 -5.54 14.01
CA ILE A 48 -22.05 -6.35 14.20
C ILE A 48 -22.12 -6.94 15.62
N ALA A 49 -20.99 -7.32 16.22
CA ALA A 49 -20.91 -7.74 17.62
C ALA A 49 -21.09 -6.57 18.62
N GLY A 50 -21.16 -5.33 18.11
CA GLY A 50 -21.34 -4.09 18.85
C GLY A 50 -20.08 -3.60 19.56
N GLY A 51 -18.92 -3.84 18.94
CA GLY A 51 -17.61 -3.37 19.40
C GLY A 51 -17.42 -1.84 19.35
N ALA A 52 -18.33 -1.12 18.69
CA ALA A 52 -18.34 0.34 18.59
C ALA A 52 -19.63 0.96 19.16
N GLY A 53 -20.15 0.38 20.25
CA GLY A 53 -21.41 0.80 20.85
C GLY A 53 -22.63 0.14 20.22
N ASP A 54 -23.82 0.50 20.69
CA ASP A 54 -25.08 0.03 20.15
C ASP A 54 -25.54 0.97 19.03
N ARG A 55 -25.62 0.43 17.80
CA ARG A 55 -25.84 1.20 16.57
C ARG A 55 -26.99 0.64 15.73
N PHE A 56 -27.81 -0.24 16.28
CA PHE A 56 -28.79 -0.98 15.50
C PHE A 56 -30.15 -0.24 15.47
N PRO A 57 -30.87 -0.26 14.34
CA PRO A 57 -30.51 -0.87 13.05
C PRO A 57 -29.40 -0.10 12.31
N ALA A 58 -28.45 -0.81 11.70
CA ALA A 58 -27.26 -0.24 11.07
C ALA A 58 -26.95 -0.82 9.69
N VAL A 59 -26.34 0.02 8.83
CA VAL A 59 -25.64 -0.40 7.61
C VAL A 59 -24.14 -0.39 7.87
N PHE A 60 -23.46 -1.50 7.59
CA PHE A 60 -22.01 -1.69 7.75
C PHE A 60 -21.28 -1.62 6.40
N GLY A 61 -20.05 -2.14 6.34
CA GLY A 61 -19.18 -2.08 5.17
C GLY A 61 -18.23 -0.88 5.24
N HIS A 62 -16.94 -1.15 5.08
CA HIS A 62 -15.88 -0.12 5.09
C HIS A 62 -14.79 -0.32 4.02
N GLU A 63 -15.09 -1.14 3.02
CA GLU A 63 -14.18 -1.47 1.93
C GLU A 63 -14.89 -1.18 0.60
N GLY A 64 -15.49 0.02 0.47
CA GLY A 64 -16.28 0.41 -0.69
C GLY A 64 -15.44 0.95 -1.85
N ALA A 65 -15.87 0.65 -3.09
CA ALA A 65 -15.38 1.31 -4.29
C ALA A 65 -16.54 1.61 -5.24
N GLY A 66 -16.47 2.72 -5.97
CA GLY A 66 -17.52 3.10 -6.89
C GLY A 66 -17.27 4.37 -7.65
N VAL A 67 -18.36 4.97 -8.14
CA VAL A 67 -18.33 6.17 -8.98
C VAL A 67 -18.98 7.33 -8.26
N VAL A 68 -18.34 8.49 -8.25
CA VAL A 68 -18.92 9.73 -7.73
C VAL A 68 -20.09 10.15 -8.62
N GLU A 69 -21.27 10.35 -8.04
CA GLU A 69 -22.45 10.81 -8.77
C GLU A 69 -22.77 12.28 -8.52
N ALA A 70 -22.54 12.76 -7.29
CA ALA A 70 -22.73 14.15 -6.92
C ALA A 70 -21.69 14.59 -5.91
N VAL A 71 -21.39 15.89 -5.89
CA VAL A 71 -20.43 16.51 -4.99
C VAL A 71 -21.06 17.72 -4.30
N GLY A 72 -20.71 17.93 -3.05
CA GLY A 72 -21.03 19.14 -2.32
C GLY A 72 -20.27 20.36 -2.83
N ALA A 73 -20.73 21.56 -2.46
CA ALA A 73 -20.16 22.83 -2.92
C ALA A 73 -18.73 23.12 -2.44
N GLY A 74 -18.26 22.42 -1.39
CA GLY A 74 -16.92 22.54 -0.82
C GLY A 74 -15.92 21.50 -1.36
N VAL A 75 -16.38 20.53 -2.14
CA VAL A 75 -15.53 19.50 -2.77
C VAL A 75 -14.75 20.12 -3.93
N THR A 76 -13.44 19.86 -3.99
CA THR A 76 -12.51 20.46 -4.96
C THR A 76 -11.60 19.46 -5.67
N ALA A 77 -11.36 18.30 -5.08
CA ALA A 77 -10.47 17.26 -5.58
C ALA A 77 -11.18 16.19 -6.42
N LEU A 78 -12.51 16.08 -6.28
CA LEU A 78 -13.34 15.07 -6.93
C LEU A 78 -14.46 15.71 -7.76
N SER A 79 -14.89 14.99 -8.80
CA SER A 79 -15.98 15.38 -9.68
C SER A 79 -16.89 14.19 -10.00
N PRO A 80 -18.18 14.43 -10.35
CA PRO A 80 -19.03 13.36 -10.85
C PRO A 80 -18.38 12.61 -12.03
N GLY A 81 -18.44 11.28 -11.98
CA GLY A 81 -17.77 10.38 -12.92
C GLY A 81 -16.42 9.85 -12.44
N ASP A 82 -15.81 10.44 -11.42
CA ASP A 82 -14.56 9.92 -10.85
C ASP A 82 -14.76 8.54 -10.22
N HIS A 83 -13.83 7.62 -10.48
CA HIS A 83 -13.76 6.34 -9.79
C HIS A 83 -13.02 6.52 -8.47
N VAL A 84 -13.59 6.01 -7.38
CA VAL A 84 -13.05 6.19 -6.03
C VAL A 84 -13.02 4.89 -5.23
N VAL A 85 -12.01 4.80 -4.37
CA VAL A 85 -11.96 3.85 -3.24
C VAL A 85 -12.27 4.62 -1.96
N LEU A 86 -13.16 4.08 -1.14
CA LEU A 86 -13.50 4.62 0.17
C LEU A 86 -12.65 3.93 1.25
N SER A 87 -12.09 4.74 2.16
CA SER A 87 -11.28 4.25 3.28
C SER A 87 -11.72 4.93 4.59
N PHE A 88 -10.88 4.86 5.63
CA PHE A 88 -11.10 5.55 6.89
C PHE A 88 -10.94 7.06 6.72
N ASP A 89 -11.65 7.81 7.56
CA ASP A 89 -11.58 9.27 7.60
C ASP A 89 -10.60 9.79 8.66
N SER A 90 -10.05 10.97 8.42
CA SER A 90 -9.14 11.66 9.34
C SER A 90 -9.37 13.17 9.27
N CYS A 91 -9.03 13.88 10.36
CA CYS A 91 -9.36 15.31 10.44
C CYS A 91 -8.41 16.22 9.62
N GLY A 92 -7.31 15.68 9.10
CA GLY A 92 -6.31 16.43 8.33
C GLY A 92 -5.50 17.48 9.12
N ALA A 93 -5.89 17.83 10.35
CA ALA A 93 -5.37 19.01 11.06
C ALA A 93 -4.73 18.73 12.42
N CYS A 94 -5.01 17.60 13.08
CA CYS A 94 -4.41 17.28 14.38
C CYS A 94 -2.90 16.97 14.25
N ALA A 95 -2.17 16.93 15.36
CA ALA A 95 -0.72 16.69 15.37
C ALA A 95 -0.31 15.44 14.57
N SER A 96 -1.01 14.29 14.74
CA SER A 96 -0.74 13.08 13.95
C SER A 96 -0.98 13.29 12.46
N CYS A 97 -2.10 13.90 12.06
CA CYS A 97 -2.40 14.18 10.65
C CYS A 97 -1.36 15.13 10.03
N ALA A 98 -1.02 16.22 10.74
CA ALA A 98 0.00 17.17 10.31
C ALA A 98 1.40 16.54 10.19
N ALA A 99 1.67 15.48 10.95
CA ALA A 99 2.90 14.69 10.86
C ALA A 99 2.85 13.58 9.80
N GLY A 100 1.77 13.44 9.03
CA GLY A 100 1.63 12.41 7.99
C GLY A 100 1.19 11.03 8.50
N HIS A 101 0.57 10.99 9.67
CA HIS A 101 0.09 9.78 10.36
C HIS A 101 -1.43 9.81 10.60
N PRO A 102 -2.27 9.90 9.53
CA PRO A 102 -3.71 10.10 9.69
C PRO A 102 -4.42 8.86 10.28
N ALA A 103 -3.86 7.66 10.17
CA ALA A 103 -4.37 6.47 10.86
C ALA A 103 -4.40 6.61 12.39
N TYR A 104 -3.57 7.50 12.97
CA TYR A 104 -3.57 7.85 14.39
C TYR A 104 -4.20 9.22 14.67
N CYS A 105 -5.16 9.62 13.83
CA CYS A 105 -5.92 10.85 14.00
C CYS A 105 -6.53 10.94 15.41
N ALA A 106 -6.37 12.09 16.08
CA ALA A 106 -6.95 12.33 17.40
C ALA A 106 -8.49 12.23 17.41
N ARG A 107 -9.12 12.40 16.25
CA ARG A 107 -10.57 12.27 16.02
C ARG A 107 -10.94 10.98 15.29
N PHE A 108 -10.04 9.98 15.20
CA PHE A 108 -10.28 8.76 14.43
C PHE A 108 -11.59 8.07 14.85
N ALA A 109 -11.78 7.86 16.15
CA ALA A 109 -12.98 7.21 16.66
C ALA A 109 -14.26 8.03 16.42
N GLU A 110 -14.19 9.35 16.56
CA GLU A 110 -15.31 10.25 16.26
C GLU A 110 -15.71 10.17 14.79
N LEU A 111 -14.74 10.22 13.87
CA LEU A 111 -15.00 10.24 12.43
C LEU A 111 -15.42 8.87 11.89
N ASN A 112 -14.93 7.78 12.46
CA ASN A 112 -15.11 6.44 11.89
C ASN A 112 -16.12 5.57 12.66
N TYR A 113 -16.35 5.84 13.95
CA TYR A 113 -17.23 5.02 14.79
C TYR A 113 -18.45 5.74 15.33
N ALA A 114 -18.55 7.07 15.20
CA ALA A 114 -19.78 7.76 15.59
C ALA A 114 -20.94 7.42 14.63
N PRO A 115 -22.15 7.22 15.16
CA PRO A 115 -23.34 7.01 14.34
C PRO A 115 -23.68 8.26 13.52
N ARG A 116 -24.10 8.04 12.28
CA ARG A 116 -24.71 9.03 11.39
C ARG A 116 -26.12 8.56 10.99
N SER A 117 -26.89 9.43 10.36
CA SER A 117 -28.25 9.16 9.89
C SER A 117 -28.42 9.65 8.46
N ASP A 118 -27.58 9.15 7.57
CA ASP A 118 -27.56 9.55 6.15
C ASP A 118 -28.60 8.80 5.31
N ALA A 119 -29.24 7.78 5.89
CA ALA A 119 -30.23 6.95 5.22
C ALA A 119 -31.48 6.70 6.08
N GLU A 120 -32.61 6.53 5.42
CA GLU A 120 -33.89 6.16 6.03
C GLU A 120 -34.39 4.81 5.47
N VAL A 121 -34.92 3.95 6.35
CA VAL A 121 -35.61 2.70 6.00
C VAL A 121 -37.09 2.88 6.36
N ALA A 122 -37.99 2.78 5.38
CA ALA A 122 -39.43 2.94 5.59
C ALA A 122 -39.83 4.25 6.33
N GLY A 123 -39.06 5.33 6.13
CA GLY A 123 -39.29 6.65 6.76
C GLY A 123 -38.72 6.80 8.18
N GLU A 124 -38.00 5.80 8.69
CA GLU A 124 -37.26 5.88 9.95
C GLU A 124 -35.74 5.93 9.70
N ALA A 125 -35.00 6.69 10.51
CA ALA A 125 -33.56 6.81 10.37
C ALA A 125 -32.85 5.46 10.61
N ALA A 126 -32.00 5.05 9.67
CA ALA A 126 -31.05 3.96 9.84
C ALA A 126 -29.71 4.51 10.29
N THR A 127 -28.99 3.77 11.14
CA THR A 127 -27.64 4.18 11.54
C THR A 127 -26.64 3.91 10.42
N THR A 128 -25.98 4.96 9.95
CA THR A 128 -24.92 4.93 8.93
C THR A 128 -23.59 5.43 9.51
N GLY A 129 -22.60 5.65 8.65
CA GLY A 129 -21.31 6.23 9.01
C GLY A 129 -20.31 5.23 9.59
N TRP A 130 -20.48 3.93 9.31
CA TRP A 130 -19.48 2.93 9.65
C TRP A 130 -18.20 3.22 8.86
N MET A 131 -17.12 3.56 9.56
CA MET A 131 -15.84 4.00 8.98
C MET A 131 -16.01 5.15 7.97
N SER A 132 -16.93 6.10 8.27
CA SER A 132 -17.27 7.21 7.37
C SER A 132 -17.76 6.81 5.97
N GLN A 133 -18.34 5.61 5.85
CA GLN A 133 -18.99 5.16 4.62
C GLN A 133 -20.28 4.37 4.89
N SER A 134 -20.25 3.17 5.48
CA SER A 134 -21.37 2.20 5.42
C SER A 134 -21.62 1.69 3.98
N SER A 135 -20.57 1.13 3.36
CA SER A 135 -20.53 0.77 1.94
C SER A 135 -21.29 -0.50 1.54
N TRP A 136 -21.94 -1.23 2.46
CA TRP A 136 -22.88 -2.30 2.09
C TRP A 136 -24.23 -1.71 1.65
N SER A 137 -24.17 -0.82 0.66
CA SER A 137 -25.28 -0.06 0.10
C SER A 137 -24.97 0.29 -1.34
N THR A 138 -25.98 0.30 -2.21
CA THR A 138 -25.86 0.79 -3.60
C THR A 138 -25.44 2.26 -3.70
N HIS A 139 -25.77 3.07 -2.69
CA HIS A 139 -25.35 4.48 -2.63
C HIS A 139 -24.93 4.86 -1.21
N VAL A 140 -23.94 5.74 -1.12
CA VAL A 140 -23.38 6.19 0.14
C VAL A 140 -23.00 7.66 0.09
N VAL A 141 -23.22 8.38 1.20
CA VAL A 141 -22.62 9.69 1.43
C VAL A 141 -21.29 9.51 2.15
N ALA A 142 -20.20 9.87 1.49
CA ALA A 142 -18.85 9.86 2.03
C ALA A 142 -18.28 11.28 2.11
N ARG A 143 -17.13 11.47 2.75
CA ARG A 143 -16.41 12.75 2.72
C ARG A 143 -15.39 12.75 1.60
N GLU A 144 -15.06 13.92 1.09
CA GLU A 144 -13.93 14.06 0.15
C GLU A 144 -12.63 13.50 0.76
N SER A 145 -12.43 13.70 2.07
CA SER A 145 -11.21 13.29 2.79
C SER A 145 -10.98 11.78 2.84
N ASN A 146 -12.02 10.96 2.76
CA ASN A 146 -11.90 9.49 2.82
C ASN A 146 -12.19 8.79 1.49
N ALA A 147 -12.35 9.55 0.40
CA ALA A 147 -12.55 9.05 -0.94
C ALA A 147 -11.33 9.33 -1.81
N VAL A 148 -10.67 8.28 -2.28
CA VAL A 148 -9.43 8.37 -3.05
C VAL A 148 -9.69 8.02 -4.49
N ARG A 149 -9.41 8.96 -5.41
CA ARG A 149 -9.54 8.73 -6.85
C ARG A 149 -8.58 7.63 -7.32
N ILE A 150 -9.10 6.74 -8.15
CA ILE A 150 -8.34 5.69 -8.86
C ILE A 150 -8.62 5.77 -10.36
N ASP A 151 -7.73 5.18 -11.16
CA ASP A 151 -7.94 5.01 -12.59
C ASP A 151 -9.07 3.97 -12.84
N ASP A 152 -9.73 4.08 -14.00
CA ASP A 152 -10.85 3.22 -14.40
C ASP A 152 -10.46 1.81 -14.85
N ASP A 153 -9.16 1.51 -14.86
CA ASP A 153 -8.60 0.22 -15.23
C ASP A 153 -8.58 -0.80 -14.08
N VAL A 154 -8.78 -0.36 -12.85
CA VAL A 154 -8.80 -1.24 -11.67
C VAL A 154 -10.19 -1.88 -11.51
N PRO A 155 -10.33 -3.22 -11.56
CA PRO A 155 -11.60 -3.90 -11.32
C PRO A 155 -12.19 -3.55 -9.95
N TRP A 156 -13.51 -3.42 -9.86
CA TRP A 156 -14.18 -3.01 -8.62
C TRP A 156 -13.86 -3.91 -7.44
N GLU A 157 -13.78 -5.22 -7.64
CA GLU A 157 -13.48 -6.12 -6.53
C GLU A 157 -12.04 -5.98 -6.03
N VAL A 158 -11.10 -5.56 -6.88
CA VAL A 158 -9.75 -5.20 -6.45
C VAL A 158 -9.80 -3.86 -5.72
N ALA A 159 -10.41 -2.84 -6.33
CA ALA A 159 -10.51 -1.48 -5.79
C ALA A 159 -11.10 -1.46 -4.37
N ALA A 160 -12.19 -2.20 -4.14
CA ALA A 160 -12.86 -2.33 -2.84
C ALA A 160 -11.88 -2.74 -1.71
N THR A 161 -10.93 -3.63 -2.02
CA THR A 161 -10.01 -4.17 -1.01
C THR A 161 -8.85 -3.24 -0.66
N LEU A 162 -8.59 -2.22 -1.49
CA LEU A 162 -7.49 -1.27 -1.30
C LEU A 162 -7.73 -0.32 -0.12
N GLY A 163 -8.97 -0.22 0.39
CA GLY A 163 -9.35 0.72 1.44
C GLY A 163 -9.04 0.29 2.89
N CYS A 164 -8.76 -0.98 3.16
CA CYS A 164 -8.50 -1.45 4.54
C CYS A 164 -7.53 -2.64 4.63
N GLY A 165 -7.97 -3.89 4.43
CA GLY A 165 -7.12 -5.05 4.77
C GLY A 165 -5.81 -5.14 3.98
N ILE A 166 -5.85 -4.85 2.68
CA ILE A 166 -4.65 -4.79 1.82
C ILE A 166 -3.76 -3.61 2.23
N LEU A 167 -4.37 -2.44 2.46
CA LEU A 167 -3.71 -1.22 2.91
C LEU A 167 -2.94 -1.44 4.21
N THR A 168 -3.60 -2.05 5.20
CA THR A 168 -3.02 -2.36 6.50
C THR A 168 -1.80 -3.26 6.37
N GLY A 169 -1.92 -4.35 5.61
CA GLY A 169 -0.85 -5.35 5.49
C GLY A 169 0.37 -4.80 4.76
N ALA A 170 0.14 -4.12 3.63
CA ALA A 170 1.20 -3.50 2.86
C ALA A 170 1.84 -2.32 3.61
N GLY A 171 1.04 -1.44 4.22
CA GLY A 171 1.51 -0.30 5.02
C GLY A 171 2.32 -0.74 6.25
N ALA A 172 1.89 -1.80 6.94
CA ALA A 172 2.66 -2.34 8.07
C ALA A 172 4.07 -2.78 7.66
N VAL A 173 4.27 -3.26 6.43
CA VAL A 173 5.59 -3.62 5.91
C VAL A 173 6.34 -2.41 5.33
N ILE A 174 5.69 -1.61 4.49
CA ILE A 174 6.31 -0.51 3.74
C ILE A 174 6.59 0.71 4.62
N THR A 175 5.71 1.02 5.56
CA THR A 175 5.74 2.25 6.37
C THR A 175 6.27 1.97 7.78
N VAL A 176 5.75 0.93 8.44
CA VAL A 176 6.02 0.69 9.86
C VAL A 176 7.28 -0.13 10.09
N LEU A 177 7.27 -1.41 9.68
CA LEU A 177 8.36 -2.35 9.95
C LEU A 177 9.59 -2.06 9.09
N ARG A 178 9.37 -1.67 7.82
CA ARG A 178 10.42 -1.33 6.83
C ARG A 178 11.56 -2.35 6.75
N PRO A 179 11.29 -3.67 6.71
CA PRO A 179 12.36 -4.65 6.56
C PRO A 179 13.12 -4.40 5.25
N GLY A 180 14.43 -4.60 5.33
CA GLY A 180 15.38 -4.49 4.23
C GLY A 180 15.84 -5.85 3.68
N PRO A 181 16.79 -5.83 2.73
CA PRO A 181 17.26 -7.02 2.03
C PRO A 181 18.11 -7.98 2.88
N ASP A 182 18.46 -7.58 4.11
CA ASP A 182 19.17 -8.42 5.07
C ASP A 182 18.23 -8.98 6.15
N ASP A 183 16.98 -8.51 6.19
CA ASP A 183 16.02 -8.84 7.25
C ASP A 183 15.25 -10.13 6.98
N THR A 184 14.88 -10.80 8.07
CA THR A 184 13.89 -11.88 8.05
C THR A 184 12.56 -11.35 8.60
N LEU A 185 11.47 -11.52 7.85
CA LEU A 185 10.11 -11.19 8.28
C LEU A 185 9.33 -12.47 8.60
N LEU A 186 8.70 -12.53 9.76
CA LEU A 186 7.67 -13.52 10.09
C LEU A 186 6.28 -12.88 10.04
N VAL A 187 5.37 -13.45 9.25
CA VAL A 187 3.96 -13.06 9.23
C VAL A 187 3.13 -14.16 9.92
N ILE A 188 2.40 -13.78 10.97
CA ILE A 188 1.51 -14.67 11.71
C ILE A 188 0.08 -14.42 11.23
N GLY A 189 -0.52 -15.45 10.61
CA GLY A 189 -1.82 -15.39 9.95
C GLY A 189 -1.70 -15.08 8.45
N ALA A 190 -2.27 -15.94 7.61
CA ALA A 190 -2.30 -15.82 6.15
C ALA A 190 -3.70 -15.45 5.65
N GLY A 191 -4.34 -14.50 6.34
CA GLY A 191 -5.55 -13.82 5.84
C GLY A 191 -5.21 -12.68 4.88
N THR A 192 -6.20 -11.84 4.53
CA THR A 192 -6.01 -10.69 3.62
C THR A 192 -4.80 -9.84 4.00
N THR A 193 -4.75 -9.37 5.26
CA THR A 193 -3.69 -8.49 5.75
C THR A 193 -2.31 -9.16 5.74
N GLY A 194 -2.24 -10.43 6.14
CA GLY A 194 -0.99 -11.18 6.15
C GLY A 194 -0.45 -11.45 4.75
N LEU A 195 -1.31 -11.82 3.81
CA LEU A 195 -0.91 -12.06 2.42
C LEU A 195 -0.54 -10.76 1.70
N ALA A 196 -1.19 -9.64 2.01
CA ALA A 196 -0.77 -8.32 1.53
C ALA A 196 0.64 -7.95 2.04
N ALA A 197 0.94 -8.26 3.31
CA ALA A 197 2.27 -8.07 3.87
C ALA A 197 3.33 -8.95 3.19
N VAL A 198 3.02 -10.20 2.86
CA VAL A 198 3.92 -11.10 2.11
C VAL A 198 4.26 -10.51 0.75
N MET A 199 3.25 -10.09 -0.03
CA MET A 199 3.47 -9.50 -1.35
C MET A 199 4.29 -8.19 -1.27
N ALA A 200 3.98 -7.34 -0.29
CA ALA A 200 4.73 -6.09 -0.06
C ALA A 200 6.18 -6.35 0.36
N ALA A 201 6.43 -7.35 1.23
CA ALA A 201 7.77 -7.75 1.63
C ALA A 201 8.57 -8.31 0.46
N ARG A 202 7.93 -9.12 -0.40
CA ARG A 202 8.55 -9.65 -1.61
C ARG A 202 8.92 -8.54 -2.58
N HIS A 203 8.03 -7.57 -2.79
CA HIS A 203 8.29 -6.38 -3.60
C HIS A 203 9.48 -5.56 -3.07
N ARG A 204 9.62 -5.42 -1.75
CA ARG A 204 10.76 -4.74 -1.12
C ARG A 204 12.08 -5.52 -1.16
N GLY A 205 12.06 -6.78 -1.61
CA GLY A 205 13.25 -7.62 -1.65
C GLY A 205 13.75 -8.06 -0.28
N VAL A 206 12.85 -8.29 0.68
CA VAL A 206 13.20 -8.84 2.01
C VAL A 206 13.90 -10.19 1.84
N ARG A 207 14.96 -10.45 2.62
CA ARG A 207 15.83 -11.63 2.45
C ARG A 207 15.07 -12.95 2.55
N ARG A 208 14.23 -13.04 3.57
CA ARG A 208 13.50 -14.26 3.93
C ARG A 208 12.16 -13.90 4.54
N ILE A 209 11.10 -14.45 3.97
CA ILE A 209 9.71 -14.26 4.38
C ILE A 209 9.15 -15.59 4.84
N ILE A 210 8.77 -15.66 6.11
CA ILE A 210 8.21 -16.85 6.75
C ILE A 210 6.75 -16.54 7.10
N VAL A 211 5.85 -17.46 6.79
CA VAL A 211 4.43 -17.35 7.13
C VAL A 211 4.04 -18.49 8.06
N THR A 212 3.21 -18.23 9.06
CA THR A 212 2.58 -19.27 9.87
C THR A 212 1.06 -19.13 9.83
N ASP A 213 0.37 -20.22 9.53
CA ASP A 213 -1.10 -20.29 9.50
C ASP A 213 -1.54 -21.75 9.72
N PRO A 214 -2.63 -22.02 10.46
CA PRO A 214 -3.12 -23.39 10.67
C PRO A 214 -3.61 -24.08 9.39
N LEU A 215 -4.09 -23.35 8.39
CA LEU A 215 -4.72 -23.92 7.19
C LEU A 215 -3.70 -24.15 6.08
N ASP A 216 -3.69 -25.36 5.54
CA ASP A 216 -2.71 -25.75 4.51
C ASP A 216 -2.92 -25.01 3.19
N GLU A 217 -4.17 -24.79 2.77
CA GLU A 217 -4.45 -24.01 1.57
C GLU A 217 -3.93 -22.57 1.67
N ARG A 218 -4.00 -21.94 2.85
CA ARG A 218 -3.50 -20.57 3.06
C ARG A 218 -1.98 -20.53 3.02
N ARG A 219 -1.31 -21.55 3.59
CA ARG A 219 0.15 -21.69 3.52
C ARG A 219 0.65 -21.86 2.09
N ARG A 220 -0.01 -22.70 1.28
CA ARG A 220 0.35 -22.87 -0.14
C ARG A 220 0.19 -21.57 -0.92
N LEU A 221 -0.92 -20.85 -0.71
CA LEU A 221 -1.11 -19.56 -1.34
C LEU A 221 -0.06 -18.53 -0.91
N ALA A 222 0.35 -18.53 0.36
CA ALA A 222 1.42 -17.65 0.83
C ALA A 222 2.75 -17.89 0.10
N LEU A 223 3.13 -19.16 -0.13
CA LEU A 223 4.31 -19.52 -0.93
C LEU A 223 4.18 -19.01 -2.37
N ASP A 224 3.02 -19.24 -3.00
CA ASP A 224 2.75 -18.77 -4.36
C ASP A 224 2.76 -17.24 -4.51
N LEU A 225 2.56 -16.50 -3.42
CA LEU A 225 2.54 -15.04 -3.37
C LEU A 225 3.88 -14.43 -2.92
N GLY A 226 4.90 -15.26 -2.65
CA GLY A 226 6.26 -14.81 -2.42
C GLY A 226 6.83 -15.09 -1.03
N ALA A 227 6.16 -15.85 -0.18
CA ALA A 227 6.79 -16.39 1.02
C ALA A 227 7.83 -17.45 0.64
N ASP A 228 8.97 -17.46 1.34
CA ASP A 228 10.00 -18.48 1.15
C ASP A 228 9.69 -19.75 1.94
N GLU A 229 9.01 -19.59 3.09
CA GLU A 229 8.61 -20.69 3.97
C GLU A 229 7.19 -20.47 4.50
N ALA A 230 6.41 -21.54 4.59
CA ALA A 230 5.12 -21.55 5.25
C ALA A 230 5.05 -22.70 6.25
N ARG A 231 4.66 -22.40 7.50
CA ARG A 231 4.73 -23.33 8.64
C ARG A 231 3.36 -23.54 9.26
N GLY A 232 3.02 -24.81 9.53
CA GLY A 232 1.83 -25.18 10.28
C GLY A 232 2.07 -25.18 11.80
N PRO A 233 1.03 -25.47 12.60
CA PRO A 233 1.11 -25.42 14.07
C PRO A 233 2.13 -26.39 14.68
N ASP A 234 2.37 -27.53 14.03
CA ASP A 234 3.30 -28.57 14.50
C ASP A 234 4.76 -28.34 14.09
N ALA A 235 5.04 -27.28 13.32
CA ALA A 235 6.38 -26.97 12.86
C ALA A 235 7.28 -26.47 14.00
N PRO A 236 8.61 -26.67 13.93
CA PRO A 236 9.53 -26.06 14.87
C PRO A 236 9.38 -24.54 14.93
N ALA A 237 9.52 -24.00 16.15
CA ALA A 237 9.41 -22.58 16.40
C ALA A 237 10.36 -21.76 15.49
N VAL A 238 9.85 -20.65 14.99
CA VAL A 238 10.66 -19.66 14.26
C VAL A 238 11.41 -18.82 15.29
N THR A 239 12.71 -18.62 15.06
CA THR A 239 13.58 -17.80 15.92
C THR A 239 14.48 -16.93 15.06
N ASP A 240 15.07 -15.91 15.68
CA ASP A 240 16.06 -15.00 15.10
C ASP A 240 15.56 -14.23 13.86
N VAL A 241 14.34 -13.68 13.95
CA VAL A 241 13.76 -12.82 12.90
C VAL A 241 13.89 -11.33 13.24
N SER A 242 14.12 -10.49 12.23
CA SER A 242 14.24 -9.05 12.41
C SER A 242 12.89 -8.41 12.76
N CYS A 243 11.83 -8.86 12.08
CA CYS A 243 10.50 -8.29 12.18
C CYS A 243 9.44 -9.38 12.27
N VAL A 244 8.36 -9.10 13.00
CA VAL A 244 7.14 -9.90 13.03
C VAL A 244 5.93 -9.01 12.72
N LEU A 245 5.02 -9.50 11.90
CA LEU A 245 3.67 -8.95 11.75
C LEU A 245 2.65 -9.97 12.25
N ASP A 246 1.99 -9.68 13.36
CA ASP A 246 0.87 -10.46 13.90
C ASP A 246 -0.47 -9.91 13.43
N THR A 247 -1.15 -10.68 12.57
CA THR A 247 -2.47 -10.35 12.01
C THR A 247 -3.63 -11.08 12.71
N VAL A 248 -3.33 -11.86 13.76
CA VAL A 248 -4.32 -12.63 14.53
C VAL A 248 -4.62 -11.94 15.87
N GLY A 249 -3.57 -11.45 16.56
CA GLY A 249 -3.68 -10.66 17.79
C GLY A 249 -4.29 -11.40 18.98
N THR A 250 -3.95 -12.67 19.15
CA THR A 250 -4.18 -13.39 20.40
C THR A 250 -2.97 -13.28 21.32
N GLN A 251 -3.15 -13.60 22.61
CA GLN A 251 -2.05 -13.69 23.56
C GLN A 251 -0.94 -14.65 23.08
N GLU A 252 -1.33 -15.78 22.49
CA GLU A 252 -0.44 -16.81 21.98
C GLU A 252 0.36 -16.30 20.77
N THR A 253 -0.29 -15.62 19.81
CA THR A 253 0.38 -15.12 18.62
C THR A 253 1.32 -13.96 18.92
N VAL A 254 0.94 -13.07 19.85
CA VAL A 254 1.83 -12.00 20.31
C VAL A 254 3.04 -12.58 21.06
N ALA A 255 2.84 -13.57 21.92
CA ALA A 255 3.93 -14.24 22.63
C ALA A 255 4.86 -15.00 21.68
N LEU A 256 4.31 -15.68 20.67
CA LEU A 256 5.06 -16.32 19.59
C LEU A 256 5.92 -15.30 18.85
N GLY A 257 5.31 -14.18 18.42
CA GLY A 257 6.00 -13.11 17.72
C GLY A 257 7.18 -12.56 18.52
N LEU A 258 6.95 -12.17 19.78
CA LEU A 258 8.01 -11.66 20.65
C LEU A 258 9.12 -12.66 20.93
N SER A 259 8.81 -13.95 20.98
CA SER A 259 9.80 -15.01 21.21
C SER A 259 10.65 -15.28 19.96
N ALA A 260 10.07 -15.10 18.76
CA ALA A 260 10.75 -15.31 17.49
C ALA A 260 11.80 -14.23 17.18
N LEU A 261 11.66 -13.03 17.74
CA LEU A 261 12.52 -11.90 17.39
C LEU A 261 14.01 -12.12 17.76
N ALA A 262 14.90 -11.69 16.88
CA ALA A 262 16.29 -11.41 17.22
C ALA A 262 16.37 -10.28 18.27
N PRO A 263 17.52 -10.09 18.97
CA PRO A 263 17.75 -8.87 19.75
C PRO A 263 17.50 -7.62 18.90
N ARG A 264 16.86 -6.60 19.49
CA ARG A 264 16.43 -5.35 18.82
C ARG A 264 15.37 -5.49 17.73
N GLY A 265 14.79 -6.68 17.54
CA GLY A 265 13.71 -6.89 16.57
C GLY A 265 12.38 -6.22 16.98
N VAL A 266 11.47 -6.09 16.02
CA VAL A 266 10.16 -5.43 16.21
C VAL A 266 9.01 -6.38 15.86
N CYS A 267 8.05 -6.53 16.78
CA CYS A 267 6.78 -7.20 16.55
C CYS A 267 5.67 -6.14 16.43
N ALA A 268 5.01 -6.08 15.27
CA ALA A 268 3.84 -5.26 15.05
C ALA A 268 2.57 -6.13 15.12
N THR A 269 1.55 -5.67 15.83
CA THR A 269 0.23 -6.32 15.87
C THR A 269 -0.84 -5.39 15.31
N VAL A 270 -1.76 -5.94 14.50
CA VAL A 270 -2.76 -5.16 13.74
C VAL A 270 -4.20 -5.60 13.97
N ALA A 271 -4.43 -6.69 14.68
CA ALA A 271 -5.76 -7.28 14.78
C ALA A 271 -6.66 -6.52 15.77
N LEU A 272 -7.91 -6.27 15.35
CA LEU A 272 -8.96 -5.71 16.19
C LEU A 272 -9.85 -6.83 16.75
N ARG A 273 -10.05 -6.85 18.07
CA ARG A 273 -10.90 -7.84 18.75
C ARG A 273 -11.96 -7.16 19.60
N ALA A 274 -13.14 -7.77 19.68
CA ALA A 274 -14.24 -7.28 20.50
C ALA A 274 -13.96 -7.55 21.99
N GLY A 275 -14.30 -6.57 22.85
CA GLY A 275 -14.12 -6.66 24.29
C GLY A 275 -12.66 -6.46 24.75
N ALA A 276 -12.39 -6.83 26.00
CA ALA A 276 -11.03 -6.76 26.54
C ALA A 276 -10.12 -7.80 25.87
N ASN A 277 -8.98 -7.37 25.34
CA ASN A 277 -7.95 -8.23 24.75
C ASN A 277 -6.60 -8.00 25.46
N PRO A 278 -6.44 -8.47 26.71
CA PRO A 278 -5.21 -8.25 27.47
C PRO A 278 -4.04 -9.02 26.86
N VAL A 279 -2.86 -8.38 26.85
CA VAL A 279 -1.59 -9.02 26.48
C VAL A 279 -0.65 -8.95 27.68
N THR A 280 -0.21 -10.11 28.15
CA THR A 280 0.78 -10.30 29.20
C THR A 280 2.13 -10.59 28.56
N ILE A 281 3.15 -9.86 28.98
CA ILE A 281 4.52 -9.96 28.43
C ILE A 281 5.48 -10.14 29.60
N SER A 282 6.40 -11.10 29.48
CA SER A 282 7.52 -11.18 30.40
C SER A 282 8.49 -10.04 30.10
N GLN A 283 8.75 -9.17 31.08
CA GLN A 283 9.66 -8.04 30.93
C GLN A 283 11.07 -8.46 30.48
N SER A 284 11.51 -9.68 30.82
CA SER A 284 12.79 -10.23 30.35
C SER A 284 12.90 -10.39 28.82
N GLN A 285 11.78 -10.56 28.11
CA GLN A 285 11.79 -10.59 26.65
C GLN A 285 12.12 -9.21 26.06
N LEU A 286 11.74 -8.14 26.75
CA LEU A 286 11.97 -6.76 26.29
C LEU A 286 13.41 -6.28 26.55
N LEU A 287 14.09 -6.84 27.55
CA LEU A 287 15.45 -6.44 27.95
C LEU A 287 16.49 -6.56 26.82
N TRP A 288 16.23 -7.36 25.78
CA TRP A 288 17.07 -7.49 24.58
C TRP A 288 16.82 -6.40 23.53
N GLY A 289 16.15 -5.31 23.91
CA GLY A 289 15.79 -4.19 23.03
C GLY A 289 14.65 -4.52 22.06
N ARG A 290 13.90 -5.60 22.30
CA ARG A 290 12.75 -5.97 21.45
C ARG A 290 11.61 -4.98 21.64
N THR A 291 10.89 -4.70 20.56
CA THR A 291 9.73 -3.79 20.56
C THR A 291 8.45 -4.56 20.25
N LEU A 292 7.39 -4.31 21.02
CA LEU A 292 6.00 -4.62 20.63
C LEU A 292 5.32 -3.30 20.29
N THR A 293 4.69 -3.21 19.12
CA THR A 293 3.92 -2.03 18.69
C THR A 293 2.57 -2.42 18.12
N GLY A 294 1.56 -1.58 18.35
CA GLY A 294 0.29 -1.68 17.64
C GLY A 294 0.37 -0.89 16.33
N VAL A 295 -0.40 -1.31 15.33
CA VAL A 295 -0.55 -0.56 14.07
C VAL A 295 -2.02 -0.48 13.67
N ILE A 296 -2.50 0.75 13.46
CA ILE A 296 -3.83 1.02 12.90
C ILE A 296 -3.67 1.30 11.41
N GLU A 297 -4.44 0.61 10.58
CA GLU A 297 -4.54 0.83 9.12
C GLU A 297 -3.18 0.92 8.41
N GLY A 298 -2.17 0.19 8.89
CA GLY A 298 -0.82 0.19 8.33
C GLY A 298 -0.04 1.50 8.49
N ASP A 299 -0.50 2.42 9.36
CA ASP A 299 -0.04 3.82 9.41
C ASP A 299 -0.14 4.52 8.05
N ALA A 300 -1.20 4.19 7.31
CA ALA A 300 -1.39 4.68 5.97
C ALA A 300 -1.83 6.15 5.93
N ASP A 301 -1.41 6.83 4.87
CA ASP A 301 -2.09 8.00 4.32
C ASP A 301 -2.81 7.55 3.06
N VAL A 302 -4.14 7.53 3.10
CA VAL A 302 -4.98 6.90 2.07
C VAL A 302 -4.76 7.51 0.69
N HIS A 303 -4.56 8.83 0.61
CA HIS A 303 -4.34 9.54 -0.66
C HIS A 303 -2.95 9.29 -1.24
N ARG A 304 -1.99 8.92 -0.39
CA ARG A 304 -0.64 8.50 -0.80
C ARG A 304 -0.60 7.03 -1.17
N ASP A 305 -1.20 6.18 -0.34
CA ASP A 305 -0.92 4.75 -0.32
C ASP A 305 -1.86 3.96 -1.23
N ILE A 306 -3.15 4.32 -1.34
CA ILE A 306 -4.08 3.61 -2.23
C ILE A 306 -3.65 3.68 -3.70
N PRO A 307 -3.25 4.84 -4.26
CA PRO A 307 -2.73 4.90 -5.62
C PRO A 307 -1.46 4.05 -5.80
N MET A 308 -0.58 4.02 -4.80
CA MET A 308 0.64 3.20 -4.81
C MET A 308 0.33 1.70 -4.81
N LEU A 309 -0.70 1.26 -4.08
CA LEU A 309 -1.16 -0.13 -4.13
C LEU A 309 -1.79 -0.49 -5.47
N ALA A 310 -2.58 0.43 -6.07
CA ALA A 310 -3.10 0.24 -7.42
C ALA A 310 -1.97 0.13 -8.46
N ALA A 311 -0.90 0.92 -8.32
CA ALA A 311 0.30 0.82 -9.16
C ALA A 311 1.04 -0.52 -8.96
N LEU A 312 1.16 -1.02 -7.73
CA LEU A 312 1.74 -2.35 -7.44
C LEU A 312 0.92 -3.49 -8.05
N TRP A 313 -0.41 -3.40 -7.95
CA TRP A 313 -1.33 -4.33 -8.59
C TRP A 313 -1.14 -4.33 -10.11
N ARG A 314 -1.17 -3.15 -10.75
CA ARG A 314 -0.98 -3.00 -12.19
C ARG A 314 0.37 -3.51 -12.69
N ALA A 315 1.40 -3.38 -11.86
CA ALA A 315 2.74 -3.94 -12.12
C ALA A 315 2.83 -5.45 -11.87
N GLY A 316 1.75 -6.14 -11.51
CA GLY A 316 1.72 -7.57 -11.18
C GLY A 316 2.54 -7.92 -9.94
N ARG A 317 2.85 -6.95 -9.07
CA ARG A 317 3.61 -7.13 -7.82
C ARG A 317 2.70 -7.49 -6.64
N MET A 318 1.43 -7.12 -6.73
CA MET A 318 0.40 -7.50 -5.77
C MET A 318 -0.84 -8.03 -6.52
N PRO A 319 -0.86 -9.32 -6.93
CA PRO A 319 -2.01 -9.93 -7.61
C PRO A 319 -3.19 -10.15 -6.64
N ILE A 320 -3.80 -9.05 -6.20
CA ILE A 320 -4.85 -8.98 -5.17
C ILE A 320 -6.09 -9.78 -5.54
N GLU A 321 -6.42 -9.86 -6.83
CA GLU A 321 -7.54 -10.64 -7.34
C GLU A 321 -7.48 -12.12 -6.95
N ARG A 322 -6.28 -12.66 -6.66
CA ARG A 322 -6.11 -14.03 -6.17
C ARG A 322 -6.65 -14.26 -4.75
N LEU A 323 -6.88 -13.19 -3.98
CA LEU A 323 -7.42 -13.27 -2.62
C LEU A 323 -8.95 -13.14 -2.60
N VAL A 324 -9.51 -12.58 -3.66
CA VAL A 324 -10.91 -12.17 -3.74
C VAL A 324 -11.82 -13.37 -3.98
N THR A 325 -12.90 -13.44 -3.22
CA THR A 325 -14.06 -14.26 -3.55
C THR A 325 -15.25 -13.33 -3.74
N GLY A 326 -15.76 -13.26 -4.96
CA GLY A 326 -16.89 -12.41 -5.31
C GLY A 326 -18.24 -13.04 -4.95
N TYR A 327 -19.15 -12.23 -4.43
CA TYR A 327 -20.54 -12.59 -4.11
C TYR A 327 -21.47 -11.61 -4.81
N ALA A 328 -22.65 -12.05 -5.26
CA ALA A 328 -23.70 -11.11 -5.61
C ALA A 328 -24.12 -10.33 -4.36
N PHE A 329 -24.59 -9.08 -4.50
CA PHE A 329 -25.03 -8.30 -3.34
C PHE A 329 -26.21 -8.95 -2.61
N ASP A 330 -27.08 -9.64 -3.35
CA ASP A 330 -28.18 -10.45 -2.80
C ASP A 330 -27.70 -11.58 -1.86
N ASP A 331 -26.45 -12.05 -2.04
CA ASP A 331 -25.82 -13.11 -1.26
C ASP A 331 -24.86 -12.56 -0.16
N ILE A 332 -24.99 -11.29 0.23
CA ILE A 332 -24.07 -10.66 1.20
C ILE A 332 -24.12 -11.32 2.59
N ASP A 333 -25.25 -11.92 2.97
CA ASP A 333 -25.37 -12.69 4.21
C ASP A 333 -24.44 -13.91 4.21
N THR A 334 -24.32 -14.58 3.05
CA THR A 334 -23.41 -15.70 2.80
C THR A 334 -21.97 -15.23 2.82
N ALA A 335 -21.65 -14.09 2.17
CA ALA A 335 -20.32 -13.49 2.22
C ALA A 335 -19.87 -13.21 3.67
N VAL A 336 -20.77 -12.71 4.50
CA VAL A 336 -20.54 -12.44 5.93
C VAL A 336 -20.38 -13.73 6.73
N ALA A 337 -21.18 -14.75 6.45
CA ALA A 337 -21.06 -16.07 7.09
C ALA A 337 -19.72 -16.75 6.73
N ASP A 338 -19.30 -16.67 5.48
CA ASP A 338 -18.04 -17.21 4.98
C ASP A 338 -16.83 -16.49 5.55
N ALA A 339 -16.90 -15.16 5.66
CA ALA A 339 -15.90 -14.35 6.36
C ALA A 339 -15.76 -14.79 7.83
N ARG A 340 -16.89 -14.93 8.54
CA ARG A 340 -16.92 -15.33 9.95
C ARG A 340 -16.36 -16.73 10.16
N ALA A 341 -16.65 -17.66 9.25
CA ALA A 341 -16.16 -19.03 9.32
C ALA A 341 -14.71 -19.19 8.79
N GLY A 342 -14.13 -18.14 8.21
CA GLY A 342 -12.80 -18.17 7.61
C GLY A 342 -12.70 -18.99 6.32
N ARG A 343 -13.84 -19.27 5.65
CA ARG A 343 -13.91 -20.07 4.40
C ARG A 343 -13.28 -19.36 3.21
N THR A 344 -13.28 -18.03 3.23
CA THR A 344 -12.68 -17.19 2.19
C THR A 344 -11.72 -16.17 2.78
N ILE A 345 -10.72 -15.78 1.99
CA ILE A 345 -9.69 -14.83 2.44
C ILE A 345 -10.22 -13.39 2.38
N LYS A 346 -10.75 -12.97 1.22
CA LYS A 346 -11.34 -11.65 1.02
C LYS A 346 -12.68 -11.75 0.29
N PRO A 347 -13.80 -11.88 1.02
CA PRO A 347 -15.12 -11.77 0.43
C PRO A 347 -15.39 -10.35 -0.06
N VAL A 348 -15.96 -10.21 -1.26
CA VAL A 348 -16.36 -8.93 -1.86
C VAL A 348 -17.76 -9.05 -2.45
N ALA A 349 -18.68 -8.19 -2.01
CA ALA A 349 -20.01 -8.06 -2.60
C ALA A 349 -19.94 -7.20 -3.87
N ARG A 350 -20.48 -7.73 -4.97
CA ARG A 350 -20.67 -7.03 -6.26
C ARG A 350 -22.03 -6.38 -6.26
N ILE A 351 -22.05 -5.04 -6.24
CA ILE A 351 -23.26 -4.24 -6.01
C ILE A 351 -23.75 -3.60 -7.32
N GLY A 352 -22.83 -3.02 -8.09
CA GLY A 352 -23.13 -2.47 -9.40
C GLY A 352 -22.70 -3.42 -10.53
N GLU A 353 -23.03 -3.04 -11.76
CA GLU A 353 -22.53 -3.75 -12.94
C GLU A 353 -21.00 -3.80 -12.94
N ALA A 354 -20.44 -4.94 -13.31
CA ALA A 354 -19.00 -5.04 -13.48
C ALA A 354 -18.53 -3.97 -14.47
N VAL A 355 -17.51 -3.18 -14.12
CA VAL A 355 -16.70 -2.62 -15.20
C VAL A 355 -16.13 -3.85 -15.91
N VAL A 356 -16.14 -3.82 -17.24
CA VAL A 356 -15.28 -4.71 -18.00
C VAL A 356 -13.97 -3.95 -18.19
N PRO A 357 -12.90 -4.20 -17.41
CA PRO A 357 -11.56 -3.88 -17.88
C PRO A 357 -10.68 -5.14 -17.86
N ALA A 358 -9.51 -5.03 -18.46
CA ALA A 358 -8.58 -6.14 -18.72
C ALA A 358 -8.49 -7.13 -17.55
N GLY A 359 -8.42 -8.44 -17.88
CA GLY A 359 -8.27 -9.50 -16.88
C GLY A 359 -7.07 -9.28 -15.95
N ALA A 360 -6.89 -10.18 -14.98
CA ALA A 360 -5.80 -10.13 -13.99
C ALA A 360 -4.50 -9.53 -14.58
N PRO A 361 -3.85 -8.58 -13.89
CA PRO A 361 -2.66 -7.94 -14.41
C PRO A 361 -1.66 -9.03 -14.84
N PRO A 362 -0.92 -8.81 -15.93
CA PRO A 362 0.04 -9.81 -16.38
C PRO A 362 1.01 -10.15 -15.23
N ALA A 363 1.64 -11.33 -15.32
CA ALA A 363 2.71 -11.69 -14.41
C ALA A 363 3.69 -10.52 -14.26
N ALA A 364 4.19 -10.30 -13.05
CA ALA A 364 5.08 -9.22 -12.64
C ALA A 364 5.79 -8.50 -13.81
N THR A 365 5.22 -7.37 -14.23
CA THR A 365 5.69 -6.57 -15.36
C THR A 365 7.15 -6.15 -15.16
N PRO A 366 8.05 -6.30 -16.15
CA PRO A 366 9.39 -5.74 -16.06
C PRO A 366 9.33 -4.24 -15.79
N ILE A 367 10.31 -3.70 -15.05
CA ILE A 367 10.32 -2.27 -14.67
C ILE A 367 10.25 -1.32 -15.90
N THR A 368 10.76 -1.76 -17.05
CA THR A 368 10.72 -1.06 -18.35
C THR A 368 9.33 -0.95 -18.97
N GLY A 369 8.36 -1.75 -18.52
CA GLY A 369 6.98 -1.73 -19.00
C GLY A 369 6.01 -0.94 -18.13
N ILE A 370 6.48 -0.31 -17.05
CA ILE A 370 5.63 0.41 -16.09
C ILE A 370 5.38 1.84 -16.57
N ARG A 371 4.14 2.33 -16.40
CA ARG A 371 3.75 3.70 -16.75
C ARG A 371 4.54 4.71 -15.90
N ASP A 372 4.91 5.86 -16.47
CA ASP A 372 5.64 6.92 -15.73
C ASP A 372 4.95 7.36 -14.43
N ALA A 373 3.61 7.47 -14.46
CA ALA A 373 2.82 7.85 -13.29
C ALA A 373 2.93 6.80 -12.16
N ASP A 374 3.01 5.52 -12.53
CA ASP A 374 3.15 4.42 -11.57
C ASP A 374 4.58 4.31 -11.04
N LEU A 375 5.60 4.60 -11.85
CA LEU A 375 7.00 4.59 -11.41
C LEU A 375 7.24 5.54 -10.23
N ALA A 376 6.63 6.73 -10.26
CA ALA A 376 6.72 7.70 -9.18
C ALA A 376 6.06 7.20 -7.87
N LEU A 377 4.97 6.43 -7.99
CA LEU A 377 4.29 5.82 -6.84
C LEU A 377 5.10 4.65 -6.28
N LEU A 378 5.63 3.79 -7.15
CA LEU A 378 6.43 2.63 -6.78
C LEU A 378 7.75 3.03 -6.12
N TRP A 379 8.36 4.15 -6.55
CA TRP A 379 9.57 4.71 -5.93
C TRP A 379 9.52 4.70 -4.40
N ARG A 380 8.42 5.21 -3.84
CA ARG A 380 8.24 5.40 -2.39
C ARG A 380 8.12 4.09 -1.62
N SER A 381 7.72 3.02 -2.31
CA SER A 381 7.56 1.70 -1.71
C SER A 381 8.88 0.93 -1.59
N LEU A 382 9.92 1.35 -2.31
CA LEU A 382 11.22 0.65 -2.38
C LEU A 382 12.16 1.04 -1.23
N PRO A 383 13.08 0.15 -0.82
CA PRO A 383 14.08 0.47 0.20
C PRO A 383 15.04 1.60 -0.22
N PRO A 384 15.53 2.40 0.75
CA PRO A 384 16.59 3.37 0.49
C PRO A 384 17.92 2.65 0.24
N VAL A 385 18.85 3.41 -0.33
CA VAL A 385 20.22 2.96 -0.61
C VAL A 385 21.18 3.93 0.06
N SER A 386 22.23 3.44 0.69
CA SER A 386 23.27 4.28 1.28
C SER A 386 24.29 4.73 0.23
N PRO A 387 24.93 5.91 0.39
CA PRO A 387 25.92 6.40 -0.58
C PRO A 387 27.04 5.40 -0.93
N GLY A 388 27.51 4.62 0.05
CA GLY A 388 28.57 3.64 -0.15
C GLY A 388 28.18 2.48 -1.06
N GLU A 389 26.90 2.14 -1.11
CA GLU A 389 26.40 1.09 -1.99
C GLU A 389 26.41 1.48 -3.47
N LEU A 390 26.50 2.78 -3.80
CA LEU A 390 26.55 3.22 -5.20
C LEU A 390 27.94 3.01 -5.81
N VAL A 391 29.00 2.84 -5.01
CA VAL A 391 30.38 2.71 -5.51
C VAL A 391 30.48 1.55 -6.51
N GLY A 392 31.00 1.84 -7.70
CA GLY A 392 31.15 0.89 -8.81
C GLY A 392 30.65 1.44 -10.15
N LEU A 393 30.78 0.61 -11.19
CA LEU A 393 30.29 0.89 -12.54
C LEU A 393 28.85 0.36 -12.72
N TRP A 394 27.99 1.20 -13.28
CA TRP A 394 26.58 0.89 -13.51
C TRP A 394 26.19 1.13 -14.96
N ARG A 395 25.46 0.19 -15.54
CA ARG A 395 24.79 0.34 -16.82
C ARG A 395 23.42 1.00 -16.61
N GLY A 396 23.12 2.02 -17.38
CA GLY A 396 21.87 2.76 -17.32
C GLY A 396 20.87 2.36 -18.41
N THR A 397 19.60 2.26 -18.03
CA THR A 397 18.47 2.08 -18.95
C THR A 397 17.40 3.11 -18.62
N GLY A 398 17.04 3.98 -19.55
CA GLY A 398 15.95 4.94 -19.35
C GLY A 398 14.58 4.25 -19.40
N LEU A 399 13.66 4.68 -18.52
CA LEU A 399 12.30 4.14 -18.47
C LEU A 399 11.29 5.08 -19.14
N SER A 400 11.50 6.39 -19.02
CA SER A 400 10.61 7.41 -19.59
C SER A 400 11.00 7.75 -21.03
N LEU A 401 10.66 6.85 -21.97
CA LEU A 401 11.20 6.86 -23.34
C LEU A 401 10.87 8.12 -24.16
N ASP A 402 9.73 8.76 -23.91
CA ASP A 402 9.31 9.98 -24.61
C ASP A 402 9.87 11.26 -23.99
N HIS A 403 10.58 11.16 -22.86
CA HIS A 403 11.14 12.28 -22.13
C HIS A 403 12.32 12.94 -22.89
N PRO A 404 12.46 14.28 -22.91
CA PRO A 404 13.58 14.94 -23.61
C PRO A 404 14.97 14.50 -23.15
N ILE A 405 15.12 14.21 -21.85
CA ILE A 405 16.39 13.71 -21.28
C ILE A 405 16.77 12.36 -21.90
N GLN A 406 15.81 11.46 -22.14
CA GLN A 406 16.09 10.17 -22.80
C GLN A 406 16.78 10.39 -24.14
N ARG A 407 16.19 11.24 -24.99
CA ARG A 407 16.74 11.55 -26.32
C ARG A 407 18.13 12.17 -26.25
N GLN A 408 18.40 12.98 -25.23
CA GLN A 408 19.73 13.56 -25.01
C GLN A 408 20.75 12.49 -24.63
N LEU A 409 20.40 11.59 -23.70
CA LEU A 409 21.27 10.50 -23.26
C LEU A 409 21.56 9.52 -24.40
N GLU A 410 20.55 9.13 -25.18
CA GLU A 410 20.73 8.26 -26.36
C GLU A 410 21.70 8.85 -27.39
N ARG A 411 21.57 10.14 -27.71
CA ARG A 411 22.48 10.83 -28.64
C ARG A 411 23.93 10.86 -28.17
N SER A 412 24.14 10.84 -26.86
CA SER A 412 25.49 10.78 -26.28
C SER A 412 26.11 9.39 -26.26
N GLY A 413 25.37 8.34 -26.64
CA GLY A 413 25.82 6.96 -26.46
C GLY A 413 25.91 6.57 -24.99
N TRP A 414 24.99 7.08 -24.16
CA TRP A 414 24.98 6.88 -22.71
C TRP A 414 25.02 5.38 -22.37
N PHE A 415 26.08 4.98 -21.68
CA PHE A 415 26.25 3.66 -21.11
C PHE A 415 25.66 3.59 -19.70
N GLY A 416 25.89 4.63 -18.89
CA GLY A 416 25.49 4.64 -17.48
C GLY A 416 26.31 5.61 -16.63
N LYS A 417 26.69 5.17 -15.43
CA LYS A 417 27.35 6.01 -14.41
C LYS A 417 28.50 5.25 -13.76
N LEU A 418 29.54 5.97 -13.34
CA LEU A 418 30.64 5.40 -12.57
C LEU A 418 30.82 6.19 -11.27
N PHE A 419 30.65 5.51 -10.14
CA PHE A 419 30.89 6.05 -8.80
C PHE A 419 32.23 5.51 -8.31
N ARG A 420 33.32 6.28 -8.46
CA ARG A 420 34.65 5.84 -8.00
C ARG A 420 34.73 5.88 -6.48
N SER A 421 34.12 6.89 -5.89
CA SER A 421 33.87 7.02 -4.46
C SER A 421 32.61 7.86 -4.21
N VAL A 422 32.27 8.08 -2.94
CA VAL A 422 31.19 9.02 -2.58
C VAL A 422 31.52 10.48 -2.90
N ASP A 423 32.79 10.81 -3.13
CA ASP A 423 33.26 12.17 -3.42
C ASP A 423 33.79 12.34 -4.86
N ASP A 424 33.77 11.27 -5.66
CA ASP A 424 34.22 11.28 -7.06
C ASP A 424 33.32 10.39 -7.89
N VAL A 425 32.42 11.04 -8.64
CA VAL A 425 31.48 10.40 -9.54
C VAL A 425 31.65 10.95 -10.94
N ALA A 426 31.71 10.05 -11.92
CA ALA A 426 31.49 10.36 -13.33
C ALA A 426 30.00 10.16 -13.66
N PRO A 427 29.20 11.25 -13.73
CA PRO A 427 27.74 11.16 -13.76
C PRO A 427 27.17 10.62 -15.08
N ILE A 428 27.97 10.74 -16.15
CA ILE A 428 27.65 10.32 -17.50
C ILE A 428 28.87 9.57 -18.05
N VAL A 429 28.71 8.27 -18.24
CA VAL A 429 29.65 7.41 -18.96
C VAL A 429 29.02 7.07 -20.30
N CYS A 430 29.78 7.24 -21.37
CA CYS A 430 29.36 6.97 -22.75
C CYS A 430 30.21 5.87 -23.38
N THR A 431 29.67 5.25 -24.43
CA THR A 431 30.41 4.33 -25.28
C THR A 431 30.97 5.08 -26.48
N ASP A 432 32.28 5.00 -26.72
CA ASP A 432 32.93 5.59 -27.90
C ASP A 432 32.78 4.72 -29.15
N GLU A 433 33.24 5.22 -30.30
CA GLU A 433 33.16 4.51 -31.59
C GLU A 433 33.89 3.16 -31.62
N THR A 434 34.84 2.95 -30.70
CA THR A 434 35.59 1.69 -30.56
C THR A 434 34.92 0.70 -29.60
N GLY A 435 33.81 1.09 -28.97
CA GLY A 435 33.14 0.32 -27.92
C GLY A 435 33.76 0.50 -26.53
N GLY A 436 34.70 1.42 -26.37
CA GLY A 436 35.33 1.75 -25.09
C GLY A 436 34.46 2.69 -24.25
N LEU A 437 34.65 2.66 -22.93
CA LEU A 437 33.91 3.54 -22.01
C LEU A 437 34.69 4.82 -21.73
N VAL A 438 33.99 5.95 -21.83
CA VAL A 438 34.55 7.28 -21.60
C VAL A 438 33.64 8.06 -20.65
N ALA A 439 34.21 8.67 -19.61
CA ALA A 439 33.55 9.62 -18.73
C ALA A 439 33.56 11.00 -19.38
N ASP A 440 32.39 11.53 -19.70
CA ASP A 440 32.23 12.84 -20.35
C ASP A 440 31.79 13.90 -19.34
N ALA A 441 32.79 14.63 -18.80
CA ALA A 441 32.55 15.72 -17.86
C ALA A 441 31.85 16.91 -18.52
N ARG A 442 31.95 17.10 -19.84
CA ARG A 442 31.34 18.23 -20.55
C ARG A 442 29.82 18.07 -20.61
N LEU A 443 29.32 16.86 -20.85
CA LEU A 443 27.88 16.56 -20.85
C LEU A 443 27.25 16.69 -19.46
N ALA A 444 27.99 16.32 -18.42
CA ALA A 444 27.54 16.43 -17.03
C ALA A 444 27.73 17.85 -16.44
N GLY A 445 28.54 18.70 -17.07
CA GLY A 445 28.96 20.00 -16.53
C GLY A 445 30.07 19.91 -15.47
N GLY A 446 30.66 18.73 -15.26
CA GLY A 446 31.65 18.47 -14.23
C GLY A 446 31.52 17.06 -13.66
N GLY A 447 32.03 16.86 -12.44
CA GLY A 447 31.81 15.65 -11.66
C GLY A 447 30.51 15.70 -10.86
N ALA A 448 30.39 14.79 -9.92
CA ALA A 448 29.37 14.82 -8.89
C ALA A 448 29.87 14.18 -7.59
N THR A 449 29.11 14.40 -6.52
CA THR A 449 29.29 13.72 -5.24
C THR A 449 28.00 13.00 -4.84
N VAL A 450 28.09 12.01 -3.94
CA VAL A 450 26.93 11.30 -3.40
C VAL A 450 26.73 11.68 -1.94
N ARG A 451 25.52 12.07 -1.57
CA ARG A 451 25.11 12.38 -0.20
C ARG A 451 23.79 11.70 0.13
N THR A 452 23.52 11.51 1.41
CA THR A 452 22.17 11.14 1.86
C THR A 452 21.30 12.39 1.83
N VAL A 453 20.16 12.31 1.14
CA VAL A 453 19.16 13.38 1.05
C VAL A 453 17.79 12.81 1.40
N ARG A 454 16.97 13.63 2.06
CA ARG A 454 15.56 13.31 2.29
C ARG A 454 14.75 13.69 1.06
N HIS A 455 14.09 12.72 0.43
CA HIS A 455 13.19 12.92 -0.69
C HIS A 455 11.94 12.06 -0.53
N ASP A 456 10.76 12.65 -0.68
CA ASP A 456 9.48 11.96 -0.53
C ASP A 456 9.38 11.12 0.77
N GLY A 457 9.91 11.67 1.87
CA GLY A 457 9.92 11.02 3.19
C GLY A 457 10.99 9.95 3.39
N LEU A 458 11.80 9.67 2.36
CA LEU A 458 12.86 8.67 2.38
C LEU A 458 14.25 9.33 2.44
N ASP A 459 15.07 8.91 3.40
CA ASP A 459 16.47 9.30 3.46
C ASP A 459 17.28 8.31 2.63
N THR A 460 17.76 8.73 1.45
CA THR A 460 18.42 7.85 0.48
C THR A 460 19.59 8.54 -0.22
N ALA A 461 20.44 7.76 -0.89
CA ALA A 461 21.54 8.27 -1.69
C ALA A 461 21.03 9.16 -2.82
N ALA A 462 21.68 10.30 -2.97
CA ALA A 462 21.48 11.28 -4.02
C ALA A 462 22.83 11.69 -4.61
N MET A 463 22.94 11.67 -5.93
CA MET A 463 24.08 12.20 -6.65
C MET A 463 23.82 13.67 -6.99
N LEU A 464 24.72 14.53 -6.53
CA LEU A 464 24.68 15.99 -6.65
C LEU A 464 25.73 16.43 -7.66
N TYR A 465 25.30 17.00 -8.78
CA TYR A 465 26.21 17.49 -9.82
C TYR A 465 26.91 18.77 -9.35
N ASP A 466 28.20 18.91 -9.65
CA ASP A 466 29.02 20.02 -9.11
C ASP A 466 28.56 21.40 -9.59
N THR A 467 28.07 21.49 -10.84
CA THR A 467 27.75 22.77 -11.50
C THR A 467 26.31 22.86 -12.00
N ARG A 468 25.53 21.78 -11.86
CA ARG A 468 24.13 21.72 -12.32
C ARG A 468 23.20 21.53 -11.14
N PRO A 469 22.05 22.22 -11.10
CA PRO A 469 21.06 22.03 -10.04
C PRO A 469 20.22 20.75 -10.26
N VAL A 470 20.83 19.71 -10.83
CA VAL A 470 20.21 18.40 -11.08
C VAL A 470 20.59 17.47 -9.94
N ILE A 471 19.65 16.66 -9.49
CA ILE A 471 19.87 15.68 -8.43
C ILE A 471 19.28 14.34 -8.88
N ASP A 472 20.14 13.32 -8.96
CA ASP A 472 19.70 11.95 -9.23
C ASP A 472 19.54 11.24 -7.89
N LEU A 473 18.33 10.81 -7.57
CA LEU A 473 18.03 10.04 -6.35
C LEU A 473 17.98 8.56 -6.69
N PHE A 474 18.24 7.69 -5.70
CA PHE A 474 18.30 6.23 -5.89
C PHE A 474 17.46 5.47 -4.85
N THR A 475 16.76 4.41 -5.30
CA THR A 475 16.10 3.41 -4.45
C THR A 475 16.50 2.01 -4.89
N ARG A 476 16.44 1.04 -3.98
CA ARG A 476 16.86 -0.33 -4.25
C ARG A 476 15.75 -1.09 -4.96
N LEU A 477 15.98 -1.54 -6.18
CA LEU A 477 15.07 -2.44 -6.90
C LEU A 477 15.44 -3.92 -6.67
N GLY A 478 16.71 -4.17 -6.38
CA GLY A 478 17.28 -5.50 -6.15
C GLY A 478 18.73 -5.41 -5.68
N PRO A 479 19.43 -6.53 -5.46
CA PRO A 479 20.80 -6.54 -4.93
C PRO A 479 21.80 -5.71 -5.76
N ASP A 480 21.67 -5.78 -7.08
CA ASP A 480 22.55 -5.11 -8.05
C ASP A 480 21.78 -4.21 -9.02
N THR A 481 20.57 -3.78 -8.61
CA THR A 481 19.70 -2.96 -9.46
C THR A 481 19.08 -1.82 -8.67
N LEU A 482 19.19 -0.60 -9.20
CA LEU A 482 18.64 0.62 -8.60
C LEU A 482 17.58 1.20 -9.52
N LEU A 483 16.50 1.70 -8.93
CA LEU A 483 15.64 2.67 -9.60
C LEU A 483 16.22 4.05 -9.32
N GLY A 484 16.31 4.89 -10.35
CA GLY A 484 16.77 6.27 -10.28
C GLY A 484 15.71 7.25 -10.76
N VAL A 485 15.65 8.42 -10.14
CA VAL A 485 14.79 9.53 -10.59
C VAL A 485 15.59 10.83 -10.63
N MET A 486 15.47 11.57 -11.73
CA MET A 486 16.11 12.88 -11.87
C MET A 486 15.19 13.99 -11.38
N THR A 487 15.70 14.84 -10.51
CA THR A 487 15.02 16.00 -9.94
C THR A 487 15.83 17.28 -10.13
N GLY A 488 15.19 18.44 -9.93
CA GLY A 488 15.80 19.76 -10.09
C GLY A 488 15.23 20.56 -11.27
N PRO A 489 15.66 21.82 -11.43
CA PRO A 489 15.15 22.70 -12.49
C PRO A 489 15.38 22.09 -13.89
N GLY A 490 14.31 22.02 -14.68
CA GLY A 490 14.35 21.56 -16.07
C GLY A 490 14.39 20.04 -16.25
N THR A 491 14.29 19.24 -15.17
CA THR A 491 14.19 17.77 -15.30
C THR A 491 12.75 17.26 -15.33
N GLU A 492 11.78 18.09 -14.95
CA GLU A 492 10.36 17.76 -14.97
C GLU A 492 9.69 18.35 -16.22
N VAL A 493 8.95 17.51 -16.95
CA VAL A 493 8.26 17.91 -18.19
C VAL A 493 6.81 17.46 -18.12
N ARG A 494 5.87 18.41 -18.14
CA ARG A 494 4.43 18.16 -18.01
C ARG A 494 4.06 17.35 -16.75
N GLY A 495 4.67 17.68 -15.61
CA GLY A 495 4.43 16.97 -14.34
C GLY A 495 5.16 15.62 -14.21
N ARG A 496 5.93 15.19 -15.22
CA ARG A 496 6.63 13.90 -15.22
C ARG A 496 8.12 14.09 -14.98
N ARG A 497 8.66 13.31 -14.04
CA ARG A 497 10.11 13.18 -13.80
C ARG A 497 10.69 12.08 -14.68
N TYR A 498 11.95 12.23 -15.03
CA TYR A 498 12.68 11.20 -15.76
C TYR A 498 13.15 10.08 -14.84
N HIS A 499 12.69 8.86 -15.11
CA HIS A 499 13.10 7.66 -14.39
C HIS A 499 14.05 6.80 -15.24
N PHE A 500 14.97 6.13 -14.57
CA PHE A 500 15.93 5.23 -15.18
C PHE A 500 16.29 4.11 -14.21
N VAL A 501 16.87 3.02 -14.71
CA VAL A 501 17.40 1.93 -13.90
C VAL A 501 18.91 1.90 -14.05
N LEU A 502 19.60 1.58 -12.96
CA LEU A 502 21.02 1.26 -12.97
C LEU A 502 21.21 -0.20 -12.60
N GLU A 503 21.97 -0.92 -13.41
CA GLU A 503 22.37 -2.31 -13.14
C GLU A 503 23.88 -2.37 -12.93
N ARG A 504 24.33 -2.96 -11.82
CA ARG A 504 25.77 -3.05 -11.53
C ARG A 504 26.43 -3.97 -12.53
N VAL A 505 27.59 -3.55 -13.04
CA VAL A 505 28.38 -4.35 -13.97
C VAL A 505 29.81 -4.52 -13.44
N PRO A 506 30.55 -5.54 -13.90
CA PRO A 506 31.97 -5.68 -13.56
C PRO A 506 32.75 -4.43 -13.93
N ASP A 507 33.72 -4.06 -13.10
CA ASP A 507 34.57 -2.91 -13.34
C ASP A 507 35.33 -3.05 -14.66
N ARG A 508 35.40 -1.94 -15.40
CA ARG A 508 36.13 -1.82 -16.67
C ARG A 508 36.83 -0.47 -16.72
N PRO A 509 37.97 -0.36 -17.44
CA PRO A 509 38.63 0.92 -17.61
C PRO A 509 37.68 1.94 -18.26
N VAL A 510 37.45 3.07 -17.58
CA VAL A 510 36.72 4.22 -18.10
C VAL A 510 37.72 5.36 -18.30
N ARG A 511 37.97 5.73 -19.56
CA ARG A 511 38.85 6.85 -19.91
C ARG A 511 38.16 8.18 -19.57
N VAL A 512 38.92 9.24 -19.34
CA VAL A 512 38.36 10.59 -19.24
C VAL A 512 38.37 11.19 -20.64
N ALA A 513 37.24 11.78 -21.07
CA ALA A 513 37.23 12.56 -22.30
C ALA A 513 38.04 13.84 -22.08
N ASP A 514 39.08 14.05 -22.88
CA ASP A 514 39.81 15.32 -22.95
C ASP A 514 38.92 16.47 -23.45
#